data_AF-A0A969HBR3-F1
#
_entry.id   AF-A0A969HBR3-F1
#
_cell.length_a   1.000
_cell.length_b   1.000
_cell.length_c   1.000
_cell.angle_alpha   90.00
_cell.angle_beta   90.00
_cell.angle_gamma   90.00
#
_symmetry.space_group_name_H-M   'P 1'
#
loop_
_entity.id
_entity.type
_entity.pdbx_description
1 polymer ?
#
loop_
_entity_poly.entity_id
_entity_poly.type
_entity_poly.pdbx_seq_one_letter_code
_entity_poly.pdbx_strand_id
1 'polypeptide(L)'
;MTVITEAELREWWQGGRGQIPPLPPDTRLTPSARDFVKQWGITITLQAEGEHSSGDSDRITNWKTGRLEDSPSKVIMSANGPAFQPSDLPTSQSSRPVWDKPGEFPVNLSGPLPVCTVCGQPVQQKPAHMAQLDATHFAPKTSPRFVLRGKMDSLHAQFLLAIGQARRYNLPDLAAHLTTLSAYCREITSAEYHGREVAPLQLAGLSEAEIREASHWPDRLLGIPHVVPGPDDSEMVLQLNWLRCQVREAELVAAAAFTGPDGQLSRSDLMTALNRLSSAVYYLTLLLKAGKIVWKSPAGLG
;
A
#
# COMPACT_ATOMS: atom_id res chain seq x y z
N MET A 1 15.21 -16.37 -35.05
CA MET A 1 14.53 -16.84 -33.82
C MET A 1 14.15 -15.61 -33.01
N THR A 2 12.87 -15.26 -33.01
CA THR A 2 12.39 -14.02 -32.38
C THR A 2 11.76 -14.36 -31.04
N VAL A 3 12.16 -13.68 -29.97
CA VAL A 3 11.60 -13.88 -28.63
C VAL A 3 10.66 -12.73 -28.33
N ILE A 4 9.41 -13.06 -28.01
CA ILE A 4 8.40 -12.06 -27.62
C ILE A 4 8.18 -12.11 -26.12
N THR A 5 8.26 -10.93 -25.52
CA THR A 5 8.11 -10.68 -24.09
C THR A 5 6.68 -10.26 -23.75
N GLU A 6 6.32 -10.34 -22.47
CA GLU A 6 5.01 -9.89 -21.99
C GLU A 6 4.79 -8.40 -22.26
N ALA A 7 5.84 -7.59 -22.14
CA ALA A 7 5.78 -6.14 -22.32
C ALA A 7 5.34 -5.78 -23.76
N GLU A 8 5.90 -6.46 -24.76
CA GLU A 8 5.55 -6.26 -26.17
C GLU A 8 4.10 -6.69 -26.45
N LEU A 9 3.64 -7.82 -25.88
CA LEU A 9 2.25 -8.24 -26.01
C LEU A 9 1.27 -7.27 -25.34
N ARG A 10 1.65 -6.70 -24.19
CA ARG A 10 0.85 -5.72 -23.46
C ARG A 10 0.75 -4.39 -24.23
N GLU A 11 1.84 -3.98 -24.87
CA GLU A 11 1.89 -2.79 -25.72
C GLU A 11 1.01 -2.94 -26.96
N TRP A 12 0.98 -4.12 -27.59
CA TRP A 12 0.11 -4.39 -28.73
C TRP A 12 -1.36 -4.59 -28.36
N TRP A 13 -1.65 -5.24 -27.24
CA TRP A 13 -3.03 -5.53 -26.81
C TRP A 13 -3.76 -4.28 -26.28
N GLN A 14 -3.02 -3.31 -25.73
CA GLN A 14 -3.55 -2.04 -25.17
C GLN A 14 -4.81 -2.24 -24.30
N GLY A 15 -4.82 -3.27 -23.44
CA GLY A 15 -5.95 -3.56 -22.55
C GLY A 15 -7.23 -4.03 -23.25
N GLY A 16 -7.12 -4.72 -24.38
CA GLY A 16 -8.26 -5.32 -25.11
C GLY A 16 -8.78 -4.50 -26.28
N ARG A 17 -8.09 -3.40 -26.63
CA ARG A 17 -8.45 -2.52 -27.75
C ARG A 17 -7.51 -2.63 -28.95
N GLY A 18 -6.33 -3.22 -28.78
CA GLY A 18 -5.36 -3.44 -29.85
C GLY A 18 -5.39 -4.87 -30.38
N GLN A 19 -4.98 -5.07 -31.64
CA GLN A 19 -4.82 -6.38 -32.26
C GLN A 19 -3.36 -6.79 -32.25
N ILE A 20 -3.07 -8.04 -31.87
CA ILE A 20 -1.72 -8.59 -31.93
C ILE A 20 -1.39 -8.89 -33.40
N PRO A 21 -0.31 -8.34 -33.96
CA PRO A 21 0.09 -8.64 -35.33
C PRO A 21 0.48 -10.11 -35.48
N PRO A 22 0.31 -10.71 -36.67
CA PRO A 22 0.68 -12.11 -36.89
C PRO A 22 2.20 -12.28 -36.69
N LEU A 23 2.58 -13.24 -35.85
CA LEU A 23 3.97 -13.44 -35.43
C LEU A 23 4.72 -14.33 -36.43
N PRO A 24 6.02 -14.13 -36.65
CA PRO A 24 6.83 -15.01 -37.49
C PRO A 24 6.79 -16.48 -37.03
N PRO A 25 6.95 -17.47 -37.95
CA PRO A 25 6.84 -18.90 -37.64
C PRO A 25 7.81 -19.38 -36.54
N ASP A 26 8.96 -18.73 -36.41
CA ASP A 26 10.02 -19.05 -35.44
C ASP A 26 9.96 -18.27 -34.12
N THR A 27 8.74 -17.89 -33.68
CA THR A 27 8.55 -17.06 -32.49
C THR A 27 8.44 -17.87 -31.20
N ARG A 28 9.30 -17.56 -30.22
CA ARG A 28 9.22 -18.10 -28.85
C ARG A 28 8.69 -17.06 -27.88
N LEU A 29 7.59 -17.38 -27.22
CA LEU A 29 7.09 -16.59 -26.09
C LEU A 29 7.87 -16.91 -24.82
N THR A 30 8.28 -15.86 -24.10
CA THR A 30 8.78 -15.98 -22.72
C THR A 30 7.72 -16.59 -21.79
N PRO A 31 8.08 -17.18 -20.64
CA PRO A 31 7.11 -17.76 -19.70
C PRO A 31 5.99 -16.79 -19.31
N SER A 32 6.35 -15.55 -18.94
CA SER A 32 5.39 -14.50 -18.59
C SER A 32 4.49 -14.08 -19.77
N ALA A 33 5.02 -14.10 -21.01
CA ALA A 33 4.21 -13.85 -22.20
C ALA A 33 3.16 -14.97 -22.45
N ARG A 34 3.50 -16.23 -22.17
CA ARG A 34 2.56 -17.36 -22.29
C ARG A 34 1.45 -17.27 -21.25
N ASP A 35 1.81 -16.92 -20.02
CA ASP A 35 0.85 -16.73 -18.93
C ASP A 35 -0.11 -15.58 -19.24
N PHE A 36 0.40 -14.48 -19.81
CA PHE A 36 -0.41 -13.36 -20.25
C PHE A 36 -1.42 -13.75 -21.35
N VAL A 37 -0.99 -14.48 -22.38
CA VAL A 37 -1.88 -14.94 -23.46
C VAL A 37 -2.99 -15.86 -22.91
N LYS A 38 -2.63 -16.77 -22.01
CA LYS A 38 -3.58 -17.69 -21.37
C LYS A 38 -4.55 -16.97 -20.44
N GLN A 39 -4.07 -15.99 -19.68
CA GLN A 39 -4.88 -15.19 -18.74
C GLN A 39 -5.93 -14.34 -19.46
N TRP A 40 -5.60 -13.81 -20.64
CA TRP A 40 -6.47 -12.90 -21.39
C TRP A 40 -7.17 -13.56 -22.59
N GLY A 41 -7.01 -14.87 -22.78
CA GLY A 41 -7.67 -15.64 -23.84
C GLY A 41 -7.29 -15.19 -25.26
N ILE A 42 -6.07 -14.67 -25.45
CA ILE A 42 -5.67 -14.06 -26.72
C ILE A 42 -5.29 -15.15 -27.72
N THR A 43 -5.83 -15.07 -28.95
CA THR A 43 -5.45 -16.00 -30.02
C THR A 43 -4.27 -15.42 -30.80
N ILE A 44 -3.13 -16.11 -30.77
CA ILE A 44 -1.95 -15.72 -31.54
C ILE A 44 -1.97 -16.45 -32.88
N THR A 45 -1.87 -15.70 -33.97
CA THR A 45 -1.70 -16.24 -35.32
C THR A 45 -0.22 -16.26 -35.69
N LEU A 46 0.32 -17.43 -36.03
CA LEU A 46 1.66 -17.59 -36.57
C LEU A 46 1.60 -17.52 -38.11
N GLN A 47 2.50 -16.75 -38.73
CA GLN A 47 2.64 -16.73 -40.19
C GLN A 47 3.18 -18.09 -40.66
N ALA A 48 2.54 -18.68 -41.67
CA ALA A 48 3.02 -19.90 -42.31
C ALA A 48 4.31 -19.63 -43.10
N GLU A 49 5.23 -20.59 -43.11
CA GLU A 49 6.52 -20.48 -43.80
C GLU A 49 6.33 -20.42 -45.32
N GLY A 50 6.47 -19.20 -45.86
CA GLY A 50 7.08 -18.90 -47.16
C GLY A 50 6.16 -18.82 -48.38
N GLU A 51 6.07 -17.64 -49.00
CA GLU A 51 6.29 -17.48 -50.44
C GLU A 51 6.74 -16.03 -50.75
N HIS A 52 7.83 -15.92 -51.51
CA HIS A 52 8.44 -14.68 -52.00
C HIS A 52 7.64 -14.07 -53.16
N SER A 53 7.54 -12.75 -53.23
CA SER A 53 7.67 -11.93 -54.47
C SER A 53 7.69 -10.44 -54.10
N SER A 54 8.84 -9.76 -54.19
CA SER A 54 9.31 -8.97 -55.34
C SER A 54 8.41 -7.79 -55.72
N GLY A 55 8.84 -6.56 -55.44
CA GLY A 55 8.20 -5.33 -55.89
C GLY A 55 8.98 -4.10 -55.44
N ASP A 56 9.81 -3.61 -56.34
CA ASP A 56 10.70 -2.44 -56.27
C ASP A 56 9.94 -1.09 -56.25
N SER A 57 10.70 0.00 -56.04
CA SER A 57 10.36 1.44 -56.05
C SER A 57 9.73 2.00 -54.76
N ASP A 58 10.21 3.07 -54.12
CA ASP A 58 11.06 4.16 -54.59
C ASP A 58 11.84 4.83 -53.45
N ARG A 59 13.05 5.28 -53.78
CA ARG A 59 13.97 6.08 -52.95
C ARG A 59 13.58 7.56 -53.05
N ILE A 60 13.39 8.25 -51.92
CA ILE A 60 13.73 9.69 -51.74
C ILE A 60 14.09 9.90 -50.25
N THR A 61 15.35 9.67 -49.86
CA THR A 61 16.45 10.64 -49.66
C THR A 61 16.38 11.57 -48.44
N ASN A 62 17.42 11.41 -47.63
CA ASN A 62 18.21 12.41 -46.91
C ASN A 62 17.72 13.13 -45.65
N TRP A 63 18.39 12.74 -44.56
CA TRP A 63 18.99 13.57 -43.51
C TRP A 63 19.16 15.07 -43.85
N LYS A 64 18.70 15.92 -42.91
CA LYS A 64 19.39 17.17 -42.57
C LYS A 64 19.37 17.37 -41.06
N THR A 65 20.59 17.55 -40.56
CA THR A 65 20.96 18.09 -39.26
C THR A 65 20.39 19.50 -39.07
N GLY A 66 19.89 19.78 -37.87
CA GLY A 66 19.43 21.10 -37.44
C GLY A 66 19.58 21.25 -35.93
N ARG A 67 20.76 21.70 -35.51
CA ARG A 67 21.05 22.25 -34.19
C ARG A 67 20.45 23.66 -34.14
N LEU A 68 19.68 23.99 -33.11
CA LEU A 68 19.50 25.36 -32.62
C LEU A 68 19.42 25.34 -31.09
N GLU A 69 20.33 26.11 -30.50
CA GLU A 69 20.52 26.38 -29.08
C GLU A 69 19.56 27.48 -28.59
N ASP A 70 19.51 27.62 -27.26
CA ASP A 70 19.05 28.79 -26.46
C ASP A 70 17.54 29.08 -26.39
N SER A 71 16.90 29.42 -25.26
CA SER A 71 17.27 29.60 -23.84
C SER A 71 15.95 29.76 -23.02
N PRO A 72 15.96 29.88 -21.68
CA PRO A 72 14.85 29.48 -20.81
C PRO A 72 13.85 30.60 -20.50
N SER A 73 12.56 30.27 -20.43
CA SER A 73 11.56 31.16 -19.83
C SER A 73 11.39 30.84 -18.35
N LYS A 74 11.95 31.72 -17.51
CA LYS A 74 11.74 31.83 -16.06
C LYS A 74 10.25 31.96 -15.74
N VAL A 75 9.72 31.05 -14.93
CA VAL A 75 8.51 31.32 -14.13
C VAL A 75 8.97 31.73 -12.74
N ILE A 76 8.76 33.00 -12.42
CA ILE A 76 9.06 33.61 -11.13
C ILE A 76 7.93 33.22 -10.18
N MET A 77 8.30 32.59 -9.06
CA MET A 77 7.41 32.41 -7.91
C MET A 77 7.12 33.79 -7.30
N SER A 78 5.84 34.18 -7.29
CA SER A 78 5.37 35.29 -6.46
C SER A 78 4.75 34.70 -5.20
N ALA A 79 5.49 34.81 -4.09
CA ALA A 79 4.98 34.59 -2.75
C ALA A 79 4.25 35.86 -2.31
N ASN A 80 2.91 35.80 -2.22
CA ASN A 80 2.09 36.64 -1.34
C ASN A 80 0.62 36.18 -1.43
N GLY A 81 0.27 35.22 -0.57
CA GLY A 81 -1.10 34.88 -0.19
C GLY A 81 -1.17 34.82 1.34
N PRO A 82 -2.27 35.22 1.98
CA PRO A 82 -2.29 35.45 3.42
C PRO A 82 -2.07 34.14 4.17
N ALA A 83 -1.22 34.21 5.21
CA ALA A 83 -0.89 33.08 6.07
C ALA A 83 -2.17 32.55 6.75
N PHE A 84 -2.52 31.31 6.44
CA PHE A 84 -3.62 30.60 7.09
C PHE A 84 -3.21 30.28 8.54
N GLN A 85 -3.77 31.01 9.50
CA GLN A 85 -3.54 30.71 10.93
C GLN A 85 -4.40 29.50 11.34
N PRO A 86 -3.83 28.51 12.05
CA PRO A 86 -4.53 27.26 12.37
C PRO A 86 -5.45 27.37 13.59
N SER A 87 -6.16 28.48 13.79
CA SER A 87 -6.89 28.75 15.04
C SER A 87 -8.40 28.54 15.03
N ASP A 88 -9.07 28.32 13.89
CA ASP A 88 -10.55 28.28 13.87
C ASP A 88 -11.15 26.98 13.30
N LEU A 89 -10.81 25.84 13.91
CA LEU A 89 -11.59 24.60 13.78
C LEU A 89 -12.22 24.26 15.13
N PRO A 90 -13.53 23.97 15.20
CA PRO A 90 -14.19 23.64 16.46
C PRO A 90 -13.59 22.34 17.04
N THR A 91 -12.92 22.49 18.18
CA THR A 91 -12.26 21.42 18.91
C THR A 91 -13.29 20.53 19.60
N SER A 92 -13.73 19.48 18.93
CA SER A 92 -14.27 18.31 19.64
C SER A 92 -13.09 17.65 20.37
N GLN A 93 -12.93 17.99 21.65
CA GLN A 93 -11.93 17.37 22.53
C GLN A 93 -12.32 15.92 22.82
N SER A 94 -12.06 15.02 21.86
CA SER A 94 -11.69 13.64 22.18
C SER A 94 -10.17 13.60 22.30
N SER A 95 -9.65 13.28 23.48
CA SER A 95 -8.21 13.14 23.68
C SER A 95 -7.68 12.04 22.77
N ARG A 96 -6.78 12.36 21.84
CA ARG A 96 -6.10 11.35 21.01
C ARG A 96 -5.29 10.41 21.91
N PRO A 97 -5.20 9.12 21.57
CA PRO A 97 -4.43 8.17 22.38
C PRO A 97 -2.94 8.51 22.33
N VAL A 98 -2.21 8.17 23.40
CA VAL A 98 -0.79 8.54 23.61
C VAL A 98 0.13 8.08 22.46
N TRP A 99 -0.21 6.97 21.80
CA TRP A 99 0.55 6.42 20.68
C TRP A 99 0.32 7.17 19.35
N ASP A 100 -0.73 7.98 19.22
CA ASP A 100 -1.04 8.76 18.02
C ASP A 100 -0.25 10.09 17.99
N LYS A 101 1.08 9.96 17.90
CA LYS A 101 2.03 11.07 17.77
C LYS A 101 2.90 10.91 16.51
N PRO A 102 3.49 12.00 15.98
CA PRO A 102 4.46 11.91 14.88
C PRO A 102 5.60 10.93 15.19
N GLY A 103 6.10 10.24 14.17
CA GLY A 103 7.19 9.28 14.34
C GLY A 103 8.52 10.00 14.57
N GLU A 104 9.22 9.64 15.64
CA GLU A 104 10.62 10.03 15.87
C GLU A 104 11.50 8.79 15.65
N PHE A 105 12.72 8.99 15.12
CA PHE A 105 13.68 7.91 14.89
C PHE A 105 14.83 8.00 15.91
N PRO A 106 14.64 7.51 17.15
CA PRO A 106 15.69 7.56 18.16
C PRO A 106 16.76 6.49 17.85
N VAL A 107 17.98 6.92 17.54
CA VAL A 107 19.14 6.03 17.51
C VAL A 107 19.79 6.08 18.88
N ASN A 108 19.43 5.15 19.77
CA ASN A 108 20.09 5.02 21.06
C ASN A 108 21.17 3.94 20.98
N LEU A 109 22.44 4.35 21.03
CA LEU A 109 23.62 3.48 21.04
C LEU A 109 24.16 3.23 22.45
N SER A 110 23.48 3.69 23.51
CA SER A 110 23.93 3.48 24.88
C SER A 110 23.47 2.11 25.40
N GLY A 111 24.40 1.26 25.82
CA GLY A 111 24.09 -0.03 26.43
C GLY A 111 25.09 -1.14 26.07
N PRO A 112 24.87 -2.37 26.56
CA PRO A 112 25.63 -3.54 26.14
C PRO A 112 25.46 -3.80 24.64
N LEU A 113 26.49 -4.39 24.01
CA LEU A 113 26.44 -4.74 22.59
C LEU A 113 25.30 -5.74 22.32
N PRO A 114 24.49 -5.51 21.26
CA PRO A 114 23.49 -6.46 20.84
C PRO A 114 24.10 -7.81 20.46
N VAL A 115 23.37 -8.90 20.70
CA VAL A 115 23.83 -10.28 20.45
C VAL A 115 23.19 -10.89 19.21
N CYS A 116 23.86 -11.88 18.61
CA CYS A 116 23.33 -12.63 17.48
C CYS A 116 22.27 -13.65 17.93
N THR A 117 21.09 -13.66 17.32
CA THR A 117 20.01 -14.62 17.64
C THR A 117 20.34 -16.07 17.26
N VAL A 118 21.41 -16.32 16.50
CA VAL A 118 21.82 -17.66 16.06
C VAL A 118 22.91 -18.26 16.94
N CYS A 119 23.96 -17.49 17.27
CA CYS A 119 25.11 -17.98 18.03
C CYS A 119 25.24 -17.39 19.44
N GLY A 120 24.40 -16.41 19.81
CA GLY A 120 24.42 -15.75 21.12
C GLY A 120 25.59 -14.80 21.37
N GLN A 121 26.51 -14.63 20.40
CA GLN A 121 27.70 -13.80 20.57
C GLN A 121 27.40 -12.31 20.36
N PRO A 122 28.08 -11.39 21.08
CA PRO A 122 28.01 -9.96 20.83
C PRO A 122 28.42 -9.60 19.40
N VAL A 123 27.65 -8.73 18.74
CA VAL A 123 27.94 -8.28 17.37
C VAL A 123 28.67 -6.94 17.43
N GLN A 124 29.99 -6.96 17.23
CA GLN A 124 30.82 -5.74 17.16
C GLN A 124 30.86 -5.12 15.77
N GLN A 125 31.06 -5.94 14.74
CA GLN A 125 30.99 -5.52 13.34
C GLN A 125 29.81 -6.21 12.68
N LYS A 126 28.83 -5.42 12.22
CA LYS A 126 27.61 -5.94 11.61
C LYS A 126 27.89 -6.57 10.24
N PRO A 127 27.71 -7.89 10.07
CA PRO A 127 27.81 -8.52 8.75
C PRO A 127 26.66 -8.08 7.83
N ALA A 128 26.90 -8.03 6.52
CA ALA A 128 25.91 -7.56 5.54
C ALA A 128 24.60 -8.38 5.52
N HIS A 129 24.64 -9.65 5.91
CA HIS A 129 23.50 -10.57 5.96
C HIS A 129 22.65 -10.44 7.24
N MET A 130 23.06 -9.58 8.19
CA MET A 130 22.33 -9.35 9.45
C MET A 130 21.70 -7.96 9.48
N ALA A 131 20.61 -7.84 10.23
CA ALA A 131 19.96 -6.59 10.57
C ALA A 131 19.57 -6.59 12.04
N GLN A 132 19.47 -5.39 12.62
CA GLN A 132 19.07 -5.25 14.01
C GLN A 132 17.59 -5.62 14.14
N LEU A 133 17.32 -6.63 14.97
CA LEU A 133 15.99 -7.14 15.20
C LEU A 133 15.30 -6.30 16.28
N ASP A 134 15.97 -6.01 17.38
CA ASP A 134 15.47 -5.15 18.46
C ASP A 134 16.65 -4.45 19.14
N ALA A 135 16.42 -3.80 20.29
CA ALA A 135 17.46 -3.08 21.01
C ALA A 135 18.66 -3.97 21.40
N THR A 136 18.45 -5.27 21.59
CA THR A 136 19.46 -6.19 22.13
C THR A 136 19.85 -7.32 21.17
N HIS A 137 19.18 -7.47 20.02
CA HIS A 137 19.43 -8.58 19.10
C HIS A 137 19.69 -8.17 17.65
N PHE A 138 20.62 -8.88 17.01
CA PHE A 138 20.77 -8.97 15.56
C PHE A 138 20.29 -10.32 15.06
N ALA A 139 19.56 -10.32 13.94
CA ALA A 139 19.10 -11.53 13.28
C ALA A 139 19.53 -11.55 11.81
N PRO A 140 19.63 -12.74 11.19
CA PRO A 140 19.71 -12.87 9.75
C PRO A 140 18.54 -12.15 9.07
N LYS A 141 18.78 -11.48 7.94
CA LYS A 141 17.75 -10.78 7.17
C LYS A 141 16.59 -11.68 6.70
N THR A 142 16.79 -12.99 6.72
CA THR A 142 15.77 -14.01 6.42
C THR A 142 14.77 -14.24 7.56
N SER A 143 14.93 -13.59 8.71
CA SER A 143 13.99 -13.71 9.83
C SER A 143 12.56 -13.33 9.39
N PRO A 144 11.54 -14.15 9.73
CA PRO A 144 10.13 -13.84 9.47
C PRO A 144 9.67 -12.48 10.00
N ARG A 145 10.28 -12.00 11.09
CA ARG A 145 10.01 -10.67 11.65
C ARG A 145 10.35 -9.53 10.68
N PHE A 146 11.37 -9.68 9.83
CA PHE A 146 11.67 -8.68 8.80
C PHE A 146 10.67 -8.71 7.63
N VAL A 147 10.12 -9.89 7.30
CA VAL A 147 9.03 -10.01 6.33
C VAL A 147 7.78 -9.29 6.84
N LEU A 148 7.45 -9.46 8.13
CA LEU A 148 6.38 -8.72 8.79
C LEU A 148 6.63 -7.21 8.71
N ARG A 149 7.83 -6.73 9.07
CA ARG A 149 8.14 -5.29 9.02
C ARG A 149 7.99 -4.72 7.61
N GLY A 150 8.49 -5.41 6.59
CA GLY A 150 8.28 -4.99 5.19
C GLY A 150 6.81 -4.93 4.79
N LYS A 151 5.98 -5.88 5.27
CA LYS A 151 4.53 -5.85 5.07
C LYS A 151 3.86 -4.69 5.79
N MET A 152 4.28 -4.38 7.02
CA MET A 152 3.78 -3.25 7.80
C MET A 152 4.18 -1.91 7.19
N ASP A 153 5.40 -1.78 6.67
CA ASP A 153 5.86 -0.58 5.95
C ASP A 153 5.01 -0.33 4.70
N SER A 154 4.75 -1.39 3.92
CA SER A 154 3.86 -1.33 2.77
C SER A 154 2.44 -0.96 3.17
N LEU A 155 1.91 -1.56 4.24
CA LEU A 155 0.58 -1.25 4.77
C LEU A 155 0.47 0.22 5.20
N HIS A 156 1.47 0.73 5.92
CA HIS A 156 1.52 2.13 6.33
C HIS A 156 1.53 3.07 5.11
N ALA A 157 2.34 2.78 4.08
CA ALA A 157 2.33 3.54 2.84
C ALA A 157 0.96 3.52 2.14
N GLN A 158 0.26 2.38 2.16
CA GLN A 158 -1.09 2.25 1.61
C GLN A 158 -2.12 3.11 2.37
N PHE A 159 -2.00 3.21 3.70
CA PHE A 159 -2.80 4.16 4.47
C PHE A 159 -2.52 5.61 4.06
N LEU A 160 -1.24 5.99 3.87
CA LEU A 160 -0.87 7.34 3.42
C LEU A 160 -1.47 7.69 2.04
N LEU A 161 -1.48 6.73 1.11
CA LEU A 161 -2.12 6.90 -0.20
C LEU A 161 -3.63 7.09 -0.05
N ALA A 162 -4.31 6.29 0.78
CA ALA A 162 -5.73 6.44 1.04
C ALA A 162 -6.09 7.77 1.72
N ILE A 163 -5.21 8.28 2.60
CA ILE A 163 -5.36 9.63 3.19
C ILE A 163 -5.29 10.70 2.11
N GLY A 164 -4.31 10.62 1.20
CA GLY A 164 -4.19 11.53 0.07
C GLY A 164 -5.43 11.51 -0.83
N GLN A 165 -5.96 10.31 -1.08
CA GLN A 165 -7.18 10.13 -1.86
C GLN A 165 -8.43 10.68 -1.16
N ALA A 166 -8.60 10.43 0.15
CA ALA A 166 -9.70 10.99 0.93
C ALA A 166 -9.68 12.54 0.91
N ARG A 167 -8.48 13.15 1.00
CA ARG A 167 -8.31 14.60 0.85
C ARG A 167 -8.69 15.09 -0.55
N ARG A 168 -8.28 14.36 -1.60
CA ARG A 168 -8.63 14.69 -2.99
C ARG A 168 -10.15 14.66 -3.23
N TYR A 169 -10.86 13.73 -2.59
CA TYR A 169 -12.32 13.69 -2.61
C TYR A 169 -12.99 14.61 -1.59
N ASN A 170 -12.26 15.48 -0.90
CA ASN A 170 -12.79 16.38 0.14
C ASN A 170 -13.59 15.66 1.25
N LEU A 171 -13.03 14.54 1.74
CA LEU A 171 -13.52 13.76 2.87
C LEU A 171 -12.58 13.97 4.09
N PRO A 172 -12.60 15.14 4.75
CA PRO A 172 -11.64 15.48 5.80
C PRO A 172 -11.74 14.58 7.03
N ASP A 173 -12.94 14.16 7.41
CA ASP A 173 -13.15 13.29 8.58
C ASP A 173 -12.57 11.89 8.32
N LEU A 174 -12.78 11.34 7.11
CA LEU A 174 -12.16 10.08 6.71
C LEU A 174 -10.63 10.19 6.67
N ALA A 175 -10.10 11.29 6.12
CA ALA A 175 -8.66 11.52 6.09
C ALA A 175 -8.07 11.59 7.51
N ALA A 176 -8.78 12.21 8.46
CA ALA A 176 -8.37 12.25 9.86
C ALA A 176 -8.39 10.85 10.50
N HIS A 177 -9.46 10.07 10.31
CA HIS A 177 -9.53 8.70 10.83
C HIS A 177 -8.46 7.78 10.24
N LEU A 178 -8.24 7.85 8.92
CA LEU A 178 -7.17 7.10 8.27
C LEU A 178 -5.78 7.53 8.77
N THR A 179 -5.60 8.81 9.12
CA THR A 179 -4.36 9.31 9.74
C THR A 179 -4.12 8.63 11.10
N THR A 180 -5.14 8.56 11.96
CA THR A 180 -5.04 7.84 13.24
C THR A 180 -4.77 6.35 13.03
N LEU A 181 -5.41 5.69 12.06
CA LEU A 181 -5.13 4.27 11.75
C LEU A 181 -3.71 4.06 11.19
N SER A 182 -3.19 5.00 10.40
CA SER A 182 -1.80 4.98 9.93
C SER A 182 -0.80 5.11 11.09
N ALA A 183 -1.13 5.91 12.10
CA ALA A 183 -0.35 5.99 13.33
C ALA A 183 -0.39 4.68 14.12
N TYR A 184 -1.54 3.99 14.12
CA TYR A 184 -1.65 2.68 14.75
C TYR A 184 -0.77 1.61 14.07
N CYS A 185 -0.55 1.68 12.75
CA CYS A 185 0.45 0.82 12.10
C CYS A 185 1.86 1.01 12.68
N ARG A 186 2.24 2.27 12.96
CA ARG A 186 3.53 2.59 13.60
C ARG A 186 3.58 2.12 15.05
N GLU A 187 2.46 2.19 15.77
CA GLU A 187 2.33 1.66 17.12
C GLU A 187 2.56 0.14 17.15
N ILE A 188 1.95 -0.62 16.23
CA ILE A 188 2.17 -2.06 16.09
C ILE A 188 3.64 -2.37 15.81
N THR A 189 4.26 -1.70 14.84
CA THR A 189 5.70 -1.91 14.53
C THR A 189 6.60 -1.52 15.70
N SER A 190 6.28 -0.45 16.42
CA SER A 190 7.00 -0.04 17.62
C SER A 190 6.89 -1.08 18.73
N ALA A 191 5.68 -1.58 19.00
CA ALA A 191 5.44 -2.61 20.02
C ALA A 191 6.18 -3.91 19.69
N GLU A 192 6.17 -4.29 18.41
CA GLU A 192 6.91 -5.43 17.89
C GLU A 192 8.42 -5.27 18.09
N TYR A 193 8.99 -4.11 17.73
CA TYR A 193 10.43 -3.83 17.87
C TYR A 193 10.88 -3.83 19.33
N HIS A 194 10.10 -3.21 20.22
CA HIS A 194 10.46 -3.07 21.63
C HIS A 194 10.06 -4.28 22.49
N GLY A 195 9.40 -5.29 21.92
CA GLY A 195 8.94 -6.46 22.66
C GLY A 195 7.89 -6.15 23.73
N ARG A 196 7.17 -5.03 23.59
CA ARG A 196 6.10 -4.61 24.51
C ARG A 196 4.74 -4.99 23.95
N GLU A 197 3.73 -5.00 24.81
CA GLU A 197 2.33 -5.12 24.38
C GLU A 197 1.94 -3.94 23.49
N VAL A 198 1.12 -4.24 22.47
CA VAL A 198 0.51 -3.21 21.63
C VAL A 198 -0.54 -2.46 22.44
N ALA A 199 -0.54 -1.13 22.35
CA ALA A 199 -1.61 -0.36 22.95
C ALA A 199 -2.98 -0.68 22.30
N PRO A 200 -4.08 -0.64 23.08
CA PRO A 200 -5.42 -0.89 22.54
C PRO A 200 -5.79 0.15 21.48
N LEU A 201 -6.47 -0.30 20.42
CA LEU A 201 -6.90 0.58 19.35
C LEU A 201 -8.01 1.51 19.86
N GLN A 202 -7.90 2.79 19.50
CA GLN A 202 -8.93 3.79 19.70
C GLN A 202 -9.09 4.62 18.43
N LEU A 203 -10.34 4.88 18.04
CA LEU A 203 -10.66 5.68 16.87
C LEU A 203 -11.89 6.54 17.15
N ALA A 204 -11.77 7.86 16.97
CA ALA A 204 -12.87 8.80 17.18
C ALA A 204 -13.53 8.71 18.59
N GLY A 205 -12.74 8.41 19.61
CA GLY A 205 -13.23 8.21 20.99
C GLY A 205 -13.85 6.84 21.25
N LEU A 206 -13.95 5.97 20.25
CA LEU A 206 -14.40 4.60 20.40
C LEU A 206 -13.23 3.66 20.71
N SER A 207 -13.47 2.74 21.62
CA SER A 207 -12.60 1.61 21.93
C SER A 207 -12.64 0.54 20.83
N GLU A 208 -11.63 -0.32 20.82
CA GLU A 208 -11.58 -1.48 19.92
C GLU A 208 -12.76 -2.46 20.09
N ALA A 209 -13.37 -2.50 21.28
CA ALA A 209 -14.55 -3.33 21.56
C ALA A 209 -15.81 -2.74 20.90
N GLU A 210 -16.03 -1.43 21.04
CA GLU A 210 -17.15 -0.72 20.42
C GLU A 210 -17.05 -0.75 18.89
N ILE A 211 -15.85 -0.57 18.35
CA ILE A 211 -15.60 -0.68 16.90
C ILE A 211 -15.89 -2.10 16.42
N ARG A 212 -15.44 -3.12 17.15
CA ARG A 212 -15.72 -4.53 16.82
C ARG A 212 -17.23 -4.78 16.82
N GLU A 213 -17.93 -4.33 17.85
CA GLU A 213 -19.38 -4.50 17.96
C GLU A 213 -20.12 -3.82 16.80
N ALA A 214 -19.80 -2.56 16.51
CA ALA A 214 -20.37 -1.82 15.38
C ALA A 214 -20.07 -2.47 14.02
N SER A 215 -18.90 -3.08 13.88
CA SER A 215 -18.52 -3.80 12.66
C SER A 215 -19.19 -5.18 12.53
N HIS A 216 -19.67 -5.76 13.64
CA HIS A 216 -20.32 -7.07 13.69
C HIS A 216 -21.86 -6.96 13.60
N TRP A 217 -22.44 -5.87 14.11
CA TRP A 217 -23.88 -5.59 14.07
C TRP A 217 -24.19 -4.22 13.43
N PRO A 218 -23.79 -4.00 12.15
CA PRO A 218 -23.99 -2.73 11.49
C PRO A 218 -25.47 -2.37 11.28
N ASP A 219 -26.33 -3.37 11.20
CA ASP A 219 -27.78 -3.21 11.07
C ASP A 219 -28.36 -2.53 12.32
N ARG A 220 -27.91 -2.97 13.50
CA ARG A 220 -28.39 -2.45 14.79
C ARG A 220 -27.80 -1.08 15.12
N LEU A 221 -26.50 -0.89 14.87
CA LEU A 221 -25.77 0.28 15.34
C LEU A 221 -25.66 1.39 14.28
N LEU A 222 -25.73 1.05 13.00
CA LEU A 222 -25.60 1.99 11.89
C LEU A 222 -26.83 2.06 10.99
N GLY A 223 -27.79 1.13 11.12
CA GLY A 223 -29.01 1.08 10.31
C GLY A 223 -28.78 0.59 8.88
N ILE A 224 -27.64 -0.05 8.61
CA ILE A 224 -27.29 -0.59 7.28
C ILE A 224 -26.90 -2.06 7.37
N PRO A 225 -27.18 -2.90 6.36
CA PRO A 225 -26.68 -4.27 6.34
C PRO A 225 -25.15 -4.30 6.21
N HIS A 226 -24.56 -5.48 6.40
CA HIS A 226 -23.18 -5.70 6.02
C HIS A 226 -22.92 -5.31 4.56
N VAL A 227 -21.82 -4.60 4.34
CA VAL A 227 -21.40 -4.16 3.02
C VAL A 227 -20.51 -5.23 2.39
N VAL A 228 -20.87 -5.63 1.17
CA VAL A 228 -20.01 -6.36 0.23
C VAL A 228 -19.66 -5.39 -0.90
N PRO A 229 -18.42 -4.88 -0.95
CA PRO A 229 -18.02 -3.93 -2.00
C PRO A 229 -18.16 -4.53 -3.40
N GLY A 230 -18.81 -3.80 -4.30
CA GLY A 230 -19.01 -4.15 -5.70
C GLY A 230 -18.36 -3.16 -6.66
N PRO A 231 -18.27 -3.46 -7.97
CA PRO A 231 -17.60 -2.61 -8.96
C PRO A 231 -18.22 -1.21 -9.11
N ASP A 232 -19.49 -1.06 -8.74
CA ASP A 232 -20.22 0.21 -8.81
C ASP A 232 -20.05 1.08 -7.55
N ASP A 233 -19.37 0.57 -6.51
CA ASP A 233 -19.05 1.37 -5.34
C ASP A 233 -18.03 2.47 -5.66
N SER A 234 -18.11 3.57 -4.91
CA SER A 234 -17.14 4.66 -5.04
C SER A 234 -15.70 4.15 -4.90
N GLU A 235 -14.77 4.80 -5.59
CA GLU A 235 -13.34 4.48 -5.52
C GLU A 235 -12.83 4.46 -4.07
N MET A 236 -13.41 5.31 -3.20
CA MET A 236 -13.04 5.34 -1.79
C MET A 236 -13.50 4.11 -1.00
N VAL A 237 -14.68 3.56 -1.29
CA VAL A 237 -15.14 2.29 -0.70
C VAL A 237 -14.25 1.13 -1.16
N LEU A 238 -13.88 1.10 -2.44
CA LEU A 238 -12.98 0.09 -3.01
C LEU A 238 -11.58 0.17 -2.37
N GLN A 239 -11.04 1.37 -2.19
CA GLN A 239 -9.77 1.60 -1.52
C GLN A 239 -9.78 1.13 -0.06
N LEU A 240 -10.87 1.39 0.68
CA LEU A 240 -11.01 0.91 2.06
C LEU A 240 -11.11 -0.62 2.12
N ASN A 241 -11.83 -1.24 1.17
CA ASN A 241 -11.87 -2.70 1.07
C ASN A 241 -10.49 -3.30 0.81
N TRP A 242 -9.74 -2.71 -0.12
CA TRP A 242 -8.37 -3.14 -0.40
C TRP A 242 -7.47 -2.99 0.83
N LEU A 243 -7.52 -1.85 1.52
CA LEU A 243 -6.80 -1.67 2.79
C LEU A 243 -7.16 -2.74 3.82
N ARG A 244 -8.45 -3.07 3.97
CA ARG A 244 -8.90 -4.12 4.89
C ARG A 244 -8.27 -5.47 4.55
N CYS A 245 -8.20 -5.83 3.27
CA CYS A 245 -7.51 -7.05 2.81
C CYS A 245 -6.01 -6.99 3.14
N GLN A 246 -5.36 -5.86 2.91
CA GLN A 246 -3.93 -5.68 3.20
C GLN A 246 -3.61 -5.82 4.70
N VAL A 247 -4.49 -5.33 5.58
CA VAL A 247 -4.37 -5.53 7.03
C VAL A 247 -4.50 -7.02 7.39
N ARG A 248 -5.46 -7.74 6.80
CA ARG A 248 -5.62 -9.19 7.03
C ARG A 248 -4.44 -10.01 6.51
N GLU A 249 -3.84 -9.62 5.39
CA GLU A 249 -2.60 -10.23 4.95
C GLU A 249 -1.45 -9.97 5.93
N ALA A 250 -1.36 -8.75 6.49
CA ALA A 250 -0.39 -8.45 7.53
C ALA A 250 -0.60 -9.30 8.79
N GLU A 251 -1.86 -9.55 9.19
CA GLU A 251 -2.23 -10.47 10.28
C GLU A 251 -1.67 -11.88 10.01
N LEU A 252 -1.84 -12.42 8.81
CA LEU A 252 -1.31 -13.74 8.45
C LEU A 252 0.23 -13.79 8.45
N VAL A 253 0.89 -12.74 7.95
CA VAL A 253 2.36 -12.65 7.99
C VAL A 253 2.85 -12.58 9.44
N ALA A 254 2.12 -11.85 10.29
CA ALA A 254 2.45 -11.76 11.71
C ALA A 254 2.26 -13.11 12.42
N ALA A 255 1.18 -13.84 12.11
CA ALA A 255 0.96 -15.19 12.62
C ALA A 255 2.12 -16.12 12.22
N ALA A 256 2.54 -16.10 10.95
CA ALA A 256 3.67 -16.89 10.48
C ALA A 256 5.00 -16.50 11.16
N ALA A 257 5.17 -15.23 11.53
CA ALA A 257 6.38 -14.75 12.18
C ALA A 257 6.51 -15.12 13.66
N PHE A 258 5.37 -15.34 14.35
CA PHE A 258 5.33 -15.53 15.80
C PHE A 258 4.76 -16.89 16.25
N THR A 259 4.40 -17.76 15.31
CA THR A 259 4.02 -19.16 15.59
C THR A 259 5.27 -20.03 15.60
N GLY A 260 5.54 -20.69 16.72
CA GLY A 260 6.65 -21.63 16.87
C GLY A 260 6.42 -22.94 16.12
N PRO A 261 7.46 -23.80 16.00
CA PRO A 261 7.33 -25.12 15.38
C PRO A 261 6.31 -26.04 16.05
N ASP A 262 6.00 -25.79 17.32
CA ASP A 262 4.99 -26.49 18.12
C ASP A 262 3.57 -25.93 17.92
N GLY A 263 3.41 -24.91 17.07
CA GLY A 263 2.14 -24.24 16.82
C GLY A 263 1.77 -23.19 17.88
N GLN A 264 2.62 -22.92 18.87
CA GLN A 264 2.33 -21.93 19.90
C GLN A 264 2.60 -20.51 19.40
N LEU A 265 1.63 -19.62 19.65
CA LEU A 265 1.70 -18.21 19.27
C LEU A 265 2.33 -17.39 20.40
N SER A 266 3.50 -16.81 20.13
CA SER A 266 4.27 -16.03 21.11
C SER A 266 3.81 -14.56 21.26
N ARG A 267 3.12 -14.01 20.25
CA ARG A 267 2.64 -12.61 20.20
C ARG A 267 1.18 -12.53 19.76
N SER A 268 0.28 -13.01 20.62
CA SER A 268 -1.17 -12.94 20.40
C SER A 268 -1.72 -11.51 20.41
N ASP A 269 -1.04 -10.59 21.08
CA ASP A 269 -1.34 -9.16 21.12
C ASP A 269 -1.24 -8.53 19.72
N LEU A 270 -0.20 -8.87 18.94
CA LEU A 270 -0.04 -8.38 17.55
C LEU A 270 -1.17 -8.88 16.65
N MET A 271 -1.63 -10.13 16.82
CA MET A 271 -2.74 -10.67 16.04
C MET A 271 -4.02 -9.94 16.38
N THR A 272 -4.26 -9.74 17.67
CA THR A 272 -5.42 -8.99 18.16
C THR A 272 -5.42 -7.58 17.61
N ALA A 273 -4.29 -6.86 17.68
CA ALA A 273 -4.16 -5.50 17.15
C ALA A 273 -4.45 -5.41 15.65
N LEU A 274 -3.90 -6.32 14.83
CA LEU A 274 -4.16 -6.35 13.38
C LEU A 274 -5.62 -6.73 13.06
N ASN A 275 -6.20 -7.66 13.82
CA ASN A 275 -7.61 -8.00 13.71
C ASN A 275 -8.51 -6.79 14.03
N ARG A 276 -8.22 -6.05 15.11
CA ARG A 276 -8.92 -4.81 15.47
C ARG A 276 -8.72 -3.72 14.43
N LEU A 277 -7.51 -3.56 13.88
CA LEU A 277 -7.24 -2.62 12.79
C LEU A 277 -8.08 -2.96 11.55
N SER A 278 -8.20 -4.23 11.18
CA SER A 278 -9.04 -4.63 10.05
C SER A 278 -10.53 -4.36 10.31
N SER A 279 -10.98 -4.51 11.56
CA SER A 279 -12.34 -4.16 12.01
C SER A 279 -12.56 -2.64 11.90
N ALA A 280 -11.58 -1.83 12.27
CA ALA A 280 -11.64 -0.38 12.19
C ALA A 280 -11.70 0.12 10.73
N VAL A 281 -10.93 -0.46 9.82
CA VAL A 281 -11.03 -0.13 8.38
C VAL A 281 -12.42 -0.49 7.84
N TYR A 282 -12.97 -1.64 8.22
CA TYR A 282 -14.33 -2.02 7.82
C TYR A 282 -15.38 -1.08 8.40
N TYR A 283 -15.22 -0.67 9.65
CA TYR A 283 -16.08 0.31 10.29
C TYR A 283 -16.09 1.64 9.52
N LEU A 284 -14.94 2.11 9.02
CA LEU A 284 -14.89 3.29 8.14
C LEU A 284 -15.65 3.07 6.82
N THR A 285 -15.58 1.87 6.22
CA THR A 285 -16.40 1.52 5.05
C THR A 285 -17.89 1.62 5.35
N LEU A 286 -18.31 1.09 6.50
CA LEU A 286 -19.71 1.14 6.94
C LEU A 286 -20.18 2.58 7.18
N LEU A 287 -19.38 3.40 7.85
CA LEU A 287 -19.70 4.82 8.07
C LEU A 287 -19.85 5.58 6.75
N LEU A 288 -18.97 5.33 5.79
CA LEU A 288 -19.04 5.96 4.47
C LEU A 288 -20.31 5.52 3.71
N LYS A 289 -20.64 4.22 3.72
CA LYS A 289 -21.86 3.68 3.07
C LYS A 289 -23.15 4.13 3.76
N ALA A 290 -23.11 4.36 5.07
CA ALA A 290 -24.23 4.91 5.83
C ALA A 290 -24.38 6.44 5.68
N GLY A 291 -23.50 7.11 4.91
CA GLY A 291 -23.51 8.57 4.77
C GLY A 291 -23.14 9.32 6.05
N LYS A 292 -22.53 8.64 7.03
CA LYS A 292 -22.13 9.22 8.32
C LYS A 292 -20.77 9.93 8.26
N ILE A 293 -20.01 9.73 7.19
CA ILE A 293 -18.85 10.53 6.83
C ILE A 293 -19.28 11.43 5.68
N VAL A 294 -19.28 12.74 5.92
CA VAL A 294 -19.90 13.71 5.00
C VAL A 294 -18.86 14.32 4.07
N TRP A 295 -19.21 14.41 2.78
CA TRP A 295 -18.51 15.23 1.82
C TRP A 295 -18.73 16.70 2.14
N LYS A 296 -17.67 17.45 2.46
CA LYS A 296 -17.78 18.90 2.48
C LYS A 296 -17.59 19.35 1.05
N SER A 297 -18.51 20.12 0.46
CA SER A 297 -18.24 20.73 -0.85
C SER A 297 -17.09 21.73 -0.67
N PRO A 298 -16.12 21.83 -1.59
CA PRO A 298 -15.14 22.91 -1.54
C PRO A 298 -15.91 24.22 -1.49
N ALA A 299 -15.66 25.04 -0.47
CA ALA A 299 -16.30 26.35 -0.39
C ALA A 299 -15.94 27.15 -1.65
N GLY A 300 -16.94 27.40 -2.50
CA GLY A 300 -16.83 28.27 -3.67
C GLY A 300 -16.60 27.55 -5.00
N LEU A 301 -17.67 26.99 -5.55
CA LEU A 301 -17.95 26.91 -7.00
C LEU A 301 -19.48 26.91 -7.14
N GLY A 302 -20.06 28.10 -6.91
CA GLY A 302 -21.41 28.48 -7.29
C GLY A 302 -21.34 29.63 -8.28
#